data_AF-A0A357AD95-F1
#
_entry.id   AF-A0A357AD95-F1
#
_cell.length_a   1.000
_cell.length_b   1.000
_cell.length_c   1.000
_cell.angle_alpha   90.00
_cell.angle_beta   90.00
_cell.angle_gamma   90.00
#
_symmetry.space_group_name_H-M   'P 1'
#
loop_
_entity.id
_entity.type
_entity.pdbx_description
1 polymer ?
#
loop_
_entity_poly.entity_id
_entity_poly.type
_entity_poly.pdbx_seq_one_letter_code
_entity_poly.pdbx_strand_id
1 'polypeptide(L)'
;MDMADDLKQLLDILPVTIRHNLDNHTNCGQLIEVVLDLGRLPEARFPKQAAEYITDTPVSREDIQYCLDRVGHFGGDNRAGIEQTLHRISAIRNRTGDIIGLTLRVGRAVFGTIGMIRD
;
A
#
# COMPACT_ATOMS: atom_id res chain seq x y z
N MET A 1 -18.89 -4.39 -4.22
CA MET A 1 -17.44 -4.61 -4.24
C MET A 1 -17.09 -5.23 -2.91
N ASP A 2 -16.56 -6.45 -2.91
CA ASP A 2 -16.19 -7.14 -1.67
C ASP A 2 -14.85 -6.59 -1.15
N MET A 3 -14.66 -6.52 0.17
CA MET A 3 -13.39 -6.04 0.76
C MET A 3 -12.18 -6.85 0.28
N ALA A 4 -12.40 -8.11 -0.07
CA ALA A 4 -11.36 -8.98 -0.64
C ALA A 4 -10.93 -8.53 -2.06
N ASP A 5 -11.88 -8.10 -2.90
CA ASP A 5 -11.59 -7.60 -4.25
C ASP A 5 -10.89 -6.24 -4.21
N ASP A 6 -11.24 -5.39 -3.23
CA ASP A 6 -10.56 -4.11 -3.00
C ASP A 6 -9.10 -4.31 -2.61
N LEU A 7 -8.84 -5.17 -1.61
CA LEU A 7 -7.47 -5.48 -1.19
C LEU A 7 -6.64 -6.04 -2.35
N LYS A 8 -7.22 -6.91 -3.18
CA LYS A 8 -6.54 -7.48 -4.33
C LYS A 8 -6.05 -6.42 -5.31
N GLN A 9 -6.84 -5.39 -5.59
CA GLN A 9 -6.42 -4.28 -6.46
C GLN A 9 -5.22 -3.52 -5.89
N LEU A 10 -5.15 -3.33 -4.58
CA LEU A 10 -3.96 -2.75 -3.94
C LEU A 10 -2.75 -3.67 -4.10
N LEU A 11 -2.91 -4.98 -3.89
CA LEU A 11 -1.82 -5.95 -4.02
C LEU A 11 -1.34 -6.13 -5.47
N ASP A 12 -2.21 -5.92 -6.46
CA ASP A 12 -1.87 -5.97 -7.89
C ASP A 12 -0.83 -4.91 -8.30
N ILE A 13 -0.66 -3.85 -7.49
CA ILE A 13 0.34 -2.77 -7.71
C ILE A 13 1.75 -3.22 -7.31
N LEU A 14 1.87 -4.16 -6.37
CA LEU A 14 3.14 -4.57 -5.79
C LEU A 14 3.91 -5.53 -6.71
N PRO A 15 5.26 -5.53 -6.65
CA PRO A 15 6.10 -6.52 -7.33
C PRO A 15 5.68 -7.94 -6.98
N VAL A 16 5.81 -8.86 -7.94
CA VAL A 16 5.28 -10.23 -7.87
C VAL A 16 5.71 -10.95 -6.59
N THR A 17 6.99 -10.83 -6.19
CA THR A 17 7.52 -11.48 -4.99
C THR A 17 6.87 -10.94 -3.71
N ILE A 18 6.74 -9.62 -3.59
CA ILE A 18 6.14 -8.95 -2.42
C ILE A 18 4.66 -9.31 -2.32
N ARG A 19 3.95 -9.22 -3.46
CA ARG A 19 2.55 -9.64 -3.56
C ARG A 19 2.37 -11.09 -3.14
N HIS A 20 3.17 -12.02 -3.68
CA HIS A 20 3.04 -13.45 -3.39
C HIS A 20 3.21 -13.73 -1.89
N ASN A 21 4.17 -13.10 -1.24
CA ASN A 21 4.38 -13.27 0.20
C ASN A 21 3.22 -12.69 1.03
N LEU A 22 2.63 -11.57 0.60
CA LEU A 22 1.44 -11.01 1.23
C LEU A 22 0.20 -11.88 1.02
N ASP A 23 -0.04 -12.37 -0.20
CA ASP A 23 -1.18 -13.24 -0.54
C ASP A 23 -1.16 -14.52 0.32
N ASN A 24 0.02 -15.05 0.65
CA ASN A 24 0.19 -16.23 1.50
C ASN A 24 0.30 -15.90 3.01
N HIS A 25 0.26 -14.62 3.39
CA HIS A 25 0.38 -14.23 4.79
C HIS A 25 -0.92 -14.51 5.55
N THR A 26 -0.82 -15.17 6.71
CA THR A 26 -1.98 -15.55 7.54
C THR A 26 -2.89 -14.36 7.89
N ASN A 27 -2.30 -13.17 8.02
CA ASN A 27 -3.02 -11.93 8.36
C ASN A 27 -3.25 -10.99 7.18
N CYS A 28 -3.14 -11.47 5.92
CA CYS A 28 -3.29 -10.63 4.72
C CYS A 28 -4.57 -9.76 4.75
N GLY A 29 -5.72 -10.36 5.13
CA GLY A 29 -6.99 -9.62 5.26
C GLY A 29 -7.00 -8.52 6.33
N GLN A 30 -5.98 -8.45 7.20
CA GLN A 30 -5.79 -7.42 8.21
C GLN A 30 -4.70 -6.39 7.83
N LEU A 31 -4.10 -6.49 6.65
CA LEU A 31 -3.08 -5.55 6.19
C LEU A 31 -3.53 -4.10 6.36
N ILE A 32 -2.64 -3.28 6.94
CA ILE A 32 -2.83 -1.83 7.13
C ILE A 32 -2.09 -1.09 6.02
N GLU A 33 -0.81 -1.38 5.84
CA GLU A 33 -0.01 -0.77 4.79
C GLU A 33 1.23 -1.59 4.42
N VAL A 34 1.75 -1.31 3.23
CA VAL A 34 3.04 -1.79 2.72
C VAL A 34 3.93 -0.58 2.45
N VAL A 35 5.16 -0.62 2.94
CA VAL A 35 6.17 0.42 2.77
C VAL A 35 7.32 -0.12 1.93
N LEU A 36 7.62 0.57 0.83
CA LEU A 36 8.71 0.28 -0.08
C LEU A 36 9.65 1.47 -0.12
N ASP A 37 10.81 1.36 0.51
CA ASP A 37 11.83 2.41 0.49
C ASP A 37 13.09 1.89 -0.21
N LEU A 38 13.60 2.64 -1.20
CA LEU A 38 14.77 2.23 -1.99
C LEU A 38 15.95 1.83 -1.09
N GLY A 39 16.45 0.60 -1.28
CA GLY A 39 17.57 0.04 -0.52
C GLY A 39 17.22 -0.47 0.88
N ARG A 40 15.94 -0.47 1.28
CA ARG A 40 15.45 -1.07 2.53
C ARG A 40 14.64 -2.33 2.25
N LEU A 41 14.51 -3.21 3.25
CA LEU A 41 13.61 -4.34 3.15
C LEU A 41 12.16 -3.84 3.10
N PRO A 42 11.29 -4.42 2.25
CA PRO A 42 9.89 -4.03 2.19
C PRO A 42 9.18 -4.43 3.48
N GLU A 43 8.41 -3.51 4.04
CA GLU A 43 7.70 -3.71 5.31
C GLU A 43 6.20 -3.81 5.07
N ALA A 44 5.53 -4.69 5.81
CA ALA A 44 4.08 -4.67 5.99
C ALA A 44 3.71 -4.41 7.44
N ARG A 45 2.57 -3.76 7.65
CA ARG A 45 2.03 -3.49 8.98
C ARG A 45 0.67 -4.12 9.14
N PHE A 46 0.47 -4.75 10.29
CA PHE A 46 -0.77 -5.40 10.70
C PHE A 46 -1.23 -4.84 12.06
N PRO A 47 -2.50 -5.02 12.44
CA PRO A 47 -3.02 -4.55 13.72
C PRO A 47 -2.25 -5.17 14.88
N LYS A 48 -1.89 -4.33 15.87
CA LYS A 48 -1.27 -4.75 17.14
C LYS A 48 0.12 -5.41 17.00
N GLN A 49 0.73 -5.36 15.82
CA GLN A 49 2.05 -5.92 15.54
C GLN A 49 3.03 -4.82 15.11
N ALA A 50 4.32 -5.07 15.28
CA ALA A 50 5.36 -4.23 14.68
C ALA A 50 5.38 -4.41 13.15
N ALA A 51 6.13 -3.57 12.45
CA ALA A 51 6.37 -3.78 11.03
C ALA A 51 7.10 -5.12 10.81
N GLU A 52 6.66 -5.88 9.80
CA GLU A 52 7.24 -7.15 9.41
C GLU A 52 7.89 -7.02 8.03
N TYR A 53 9.10 -7.57 7.87
CA TYR A 53 9.74 -7.60 6.57
C TYR A 53 9.14 -8.70 5.69
N ILE A 54 8.71 -8.33 4.48
CA ILE A 54 8.02 -9.24 3.55
C ILE A 54 9.01 -10.06 2.71
N THR A 55 10.21 -9.54 2.51
CA THR A 55 11.31 -10.23 1.82
C THR A 55 12.62 -9.95 2.55
N ASP A 56 13.63 -10.79 2.30
CA ASP A 56 15.03 -10.60 2.71
C ASP A 56 15.84 -9.78 1.69
N THR A 57 15.23 -9.44 0.55
CA THR A 57 15.82 -8.63 -0.51
C THR A 57 15.41 -7.16 -0.36
N PRO A 58 16.36 -6.21 -0.38
CA PRO A 58 16.04 -4.78 -0.38
C PRO A 58 15.28 -4.34 -1.64
N VAL A 59 14.38 -3.38 -1.48
CA VAL A 59 13.62 -2.75 -2.56
C VAL A 59 14.58 -2.10 -3.55
N SER A 60 14.45 -2.51 -4.81
CA SER A 60 15.21 -1.98 -5.93
C SER A 60 14.53 -0.78 -6.58
N ARG A 61 15.22 -0.12 -7.52
CA ARG A 61 14.62 0.96 -8.31
C ARG A 61 13.55 0.40 -9.26
N GLU A 62 13.79 -0.81 -9.76
CA GLU A 62 12.89 -1.57 -10.61
C GLU A 62 11.58 -1.90 -9.88
N ASP A 63 11.64 -2.24 -8.59
CA ASP A 63 10.44 -2.48 -7.76
C ASP A 63 9.59 -1.22 -7.60
N ILE A 64 10.24 -0.06 -7.39
CA ILE A 64 9.55 1.23 -7.31
C ILE A 64 8.93 1.55 -8.66
N GLN A 65 9.68 1.43 -9.75
CA GLN A 65 9.17 1.71 -11.10
C GLN A 65 8.00 0.79 -11.46
N TYR A 66 8.08 -0.50 -11.13
CA TYR A 66 7.01 -1.48 -11.30
C TYR A 66 5.70 -1.02 -10.66
N CYS A 67 5.78 -0.47 -9.44
CA CYS A 67 4.62 0.09 -8.76
C CYS A 67 4.12 1.35 -9.49
N LEU A 68 5.00 2.29 -9.81
CA LEU A 68 4.63 3.55 -10.46
C LEU A 68 3.88 3.34 -11.77
N ASP A 69 4.33 2.38 -12.59
CA ASP A 69 3.69 2.04 -13.87
C ASP A 69 2.24 1.55 -13.70
N ARG A 70 1.87 1.04 -12.50
CA ARG A 70 0.53 0.54 -12.16
C ARG A 70 -0.33 1.55 -11.42
N VAL A 71 0.29 2.43 -10.64
CA VAL A 71 -0.42 3.52 -9.95
C VAL A 71 -0.87 4.60 -10.93
N GLY A 72 -0.08 4.85 -11.98
CA GLY A 72 -0.32 5.94 -12.91
C GLY A 72 0.15 7.29 -12.34
N HIS A 73 -0.76 8.26 -12.24
CA HIS A 73 -0.39 9.64 -11.90
C HIS A 73 -0.55 9.96 -10.41
N PHE A 74 0.48 10.57 -9.82
CA PHE A 74 0.41 11.18 -8.49
C PHE A 74 -0.02 12.64 -8.60
N GLY A 75 -0.98 13.05 -7.77
CA GLY A 75 -1.38 14.46 -7.64
C GLY A 75 -0.30 15.33 -6.99
N GLY A 76 -0.55 16.64 -6.94
CA GLY A 76 0.37 17.65 -6.41
C GLY A 76 0.75 17.51 -4.93
N ASP A 77 0.04 16.67 -4.17
CA ASP A 77 0.33 16.35 -2.76
C ASP A 77 1.10 15.02 -2.58
N ASN A 78 1.70 14.51 -3.66
CA ASN A 78 2.41 13.22 -3.71
C ASN A 78 1.52 12.02 -3.36
N ARG A 79 0.22 12.10 -3.64
CA ARG A 79 -0.71 10.99 -3.42
C ARG A 79 -1.40 10.56 -4.70
N ALA A 80 -1.73 9.28 -4.73
CA ALA A 80 -2.60 8.67 -5.72
C ALA A 80 -3.66 7.82 -4.99
N GLY A 81 -4.84 7.72 -5.60
CA GLY A 81 -5.86 6.75 -5.22
C GLY A 81 -5.87 5.59 -6.21
N ILE A 82 -6.51 4.48 -5.83
CA ILE A 82 -6.90 3.44 -6.78
C ILE A 82 -8.39 3.68 -7.08
N GLU A 83 -8.74 3.82 -8.36
CA GLU A 83 -10.11 4.14 -8.78
C GLU A 83 -11.13 3.23 -8.09
N GLN A 84 -12.27 3.81 -7.69
CA GLN A 84 -13.37 3.09 -7.03
C GLN A 84 -13.04 2.42 -5.69
N THR A 85 -11.87 2.69 -5.11
CA THR A 85 -11.50 2.17 -3.78
C THR A 85 -11.16 3.30 -2.80
N LEU A 86 -11.01 2.97 -1.52
CA LEU A 86 -10.52 3.87 -0.48
C LEU A 86 -9.00 3.82 -0.28
N HIS A 87 -8.29 3.05 -1.12
CA HIS A 87 -6.85 2.88 -1.01
C HIS A 87 -6.11 4.16 -1.35
N ARG A 88 -5.00 4.38 -0.66
CA ARG A 88 -4.14 5.54 -0.90
C ARG A 88 -2.69 5.13 -1.01
N ILE A 89 -2.02 5.70 -1.99
CA ILE A 89 -0.60 5.49 -2.25
C ILE A 89 0.08 6.84 -2.09
N SER A 90 1.07 6.91 -1.21
CA SER A 90 1.85 8.12 -0.97
C SER A 90 3.28 7.90 -1.46
N ALA A 91 3.84 8.88 -2.16
CA ALA A 91 5.21 8.84 -2.65
C ALA A 91 6.14 9.66 -1.74
N ILE A 92 7.33 9.10 -1.49
CA ILE A 92 8.47 9.81 -0.90
C ILE A 92 9.41 10.18 -2.04
N ARG A 93 9.79 11.46 -2.11
CA ARG A 93 10.70 11.97 -3.12
C ARG A 93 12.02 12.40 -2.51
N ASN A 94 13.10 12.23 -3.26
CA ASN A 94 14.41 12.79 -2.91
C ASN A 94 14.45 14.30 -3.23
N ARG A 95 15.60 14.93 -2.97
CA ARG A 95 15.79 16.38 -3.19
C ARG A 95 15.77 16.79 -4.67
N THR A 96 15.99 15.85 -5.59
CA THR A 96 15.90 16.08 -7.05
C THR A 96 14.48 15.86 -7.58
N GLY A 97 13.56 15.38 -6.75
CA GLY A 97 12.15 15.16 -7.10
C GLY A 97 11.83 13.73 -7.55
N ASP A 98 12.80 12.82 -7.57
CA ASP A 98 12.59 11.42 -7.94
C ASP A 98 11.85 10.69 -6.84
N ILE A 99 10.87 9.85 -7.20
CA ILE A 99 10.21 8.96 -6.24
C ILE A 99 11.21 7.87 -5.83
N ILE A 100 11.49 7.79 -4.53
CA ILE A 100 12.42 6.84 -3.92
C ILE A 100 11.76 5.96 -2.86
N GLY A 101 10.47 6.18 -2.60
CA GLY A 101 9.71 5.31 -1.73
C GLY A 101 8.20 5.45 -1.92
N LEU A 102 7.47 4.41 -1.54
CA LEU A 102 6.02 4.31 -1.66
C LEU A 102 5.44 3.76 -0.34
N THR A 103 4.30 4.30 0.05
CA THR A 103 3.46 3.72 1.11
C THR A 103 2.08 3.45 0.54
N LEU A 104 1.71 2.17 0.43
CA LEU A 104 0.40 1.72 -0.02
C LEU A 104 -0.45 1.40 1.20
N ARG A 105 -1.48 2.20 1.45
CA ARG A 105 -2.35 2.04 2.63
C ARG A 105 -3.70 1.46 2.24
N VAL A 106 -4.11 0.43 2.99
CA VAL A 106 -5.40 -0.23 2.84
C VAL A 106 -6.49 0.69 3.38
N GLY A 107 -7.37 1.18 2.49
CA GLY A 107 -8.59 1.87 2.89
C GLY A 107 -9.67 0.86 3.23
N ARG A 108 -10.38 1.07 4.34
CA ARG A 108 -11.50 0.23 4.75
C ARG A 108 -12.71 1.11 4.99
N ALA A 109 -13.85 0.75 4.41
CA ALA A 109 -15.11 1.39 4.74
C ALA A 109 -15.56 0.88 6.13
N VAL A 110 -15.69 1.79 7.09
CA VAL A 110 -16.32 1.47 8.39
C VAL A 110 -17.83 1.68 8.22
N PHE A 111 -18.55 0.62 7.88
CA PHE A 111 -20.01 0.64 7.94
C PHE A 111 -20.44 0.54 9.41
N GLY A 112 -20.85 1.67 10.02
CA GLY A 112 -21.49 1.64 11.35
C GLY A 112 -21.00 2.64 12.39
N THR A 113 -20.82 3.93 12.06
CA THR A 113 -20.75 4.98 13.10
C THR A 113 -21.43 6.28 12.66
N ILE A 114 -22.62 6.17 12.07
CA ILE A 114 -23.61 7.24 12.24
C ILE A 114 -24.22 7.01 13.62
N GLY A 115 -23.50 7.42 14.67
CA GLY A 115 -24.19 7.77 15.89
C GLY A 115 -25.16 8.87 15.51
N MET A 116 -26.47 8.62 15.62
CA MET A 116 -27.49 9.65 15.42
C MET A 116 -27.04 10.92 16.13
N ILE A 117 -26.76 11.98 15.38
CA ILE A 117 -26.72 13.32 15.94
C ILE A 117 -28.15 13.55 16.43
N ARG A 118 -28.35 13.45 17.75
CA ARG A 118 -29.56 13.96 18.39
C ARG A 118 -29.36 15.46 18.53
N ASP A 119 -30.25 16.20 17.88
CA ASP A 119 -30.53 17.63 18.12
C ASP A 119 -30.91 17.86 19.60
#